data_AF-A0A820NLK7-F1
#
_entry.id   AF-A0A820NLK7-F1
#
_cell.length_a   1.000
_cell.length_b   1.000
_cell.length_c   1.000
_cell.angle_alpha   90.00
_cell.angle_beta   90.00
_cell.angle_gamma   90.00
#
_symmetry.space_group_name_H-M   'P 1'
#
loop_
_entity.id
_entity.type
_entity.pdbx_description
1 polymer ?
#
loop_
_entity_poly.entity_id
_entity_poly.type
_entity_poly.pdbx_seq_one_letter_code
_entity_poly.pdbx_strand_id
1 'polypeptide(L)'
;MDTNNFNLIEPIKLIYLTKLSIEIYDMTFDELEILIKKLKLNLKILSLDIKHNDMSYLNARRWEHFLQENLSQLEKFYFKKTVYFSENNQTPMYFGEKNEFNSTFWIERRWIFKVENDSENLIYSIQPYKKKWYEYGSKSSQF
;
A
#
# COMPACT_ATOMS: atom_id res chain seq x y z
N MET A 1 -29.11 -25.56 26.70
CA MET A 1 -28.76 -25.45 25.26
C MET A 1 -28.60 -23.97 24.99
N ASP A 2 -27.37 -23.49 25.14
CA ASP A 2 -27.07 -22.06 25.07
C ASP A 2 -27.06 -21.61 23.63
N THR A 3 -28.04 -20.79 23.28
CA THR A 3 -28.08 -20.06 22.02
C THR A 3 -26.96 -19.03 22.01
N ASN A 4 -25.95 -19.32 21.21
CA ASN A 4 -24.79 -18.48 20.90
C ASN A 4 -25.17 -17.01 20.71
N ASN A 5 -24.84 -16.22 21.73
CA ASN A 5 -25.15 -14.80 21.88
C ASN A 5 -24.12 -13.91 21.15
N PHE A 6 -23.69 -14.30 19.95
CA PHE A 6 -22.68 -13.56 19.17
C PHE A 6 -23.27 -12.47 18.25
N ASN A 7 -24.59 -12.26 18.27
CA ASN A 7 -25.29 -11.31 17.39
C ASN A 7 -25.39 -9.87 17.94
N LEU A 8 -24.61 -9.50 18.96
CA LEU A 8 -24.72 -8.18 19.61
C LEU A 8 -23.46 -7.30 19.48
N ILE A 9 -22.49 -7.67 18.65
CA ILE A 9 -21.40 -6.74 18.35
C ILE A 9 -21.87 -5.82 17.22
N GLU A 10 -22.41 -4.66 17.59
CA GLU A 10 -22.61 -3.59 16.60
C GLU A 10 -21.27 -3.33 15.89
N PRO A 11 -21.25 -3.31 14.55
CA PRO A 11 -20.03 -3.04 13.82
C PRO A 11 -19.52 -1.67 14.23
N ILE A 12 -18.27 -1.61 14.72
CA ILE A 12 -17.63 -0.36 15.11
C ILE A 12 -17.63 0.56 13.90
N LYS A 13 -18.42 1.63 13.96
CA LYS A 13 -18.48 2.65 12.91
C LYS A 13 -17.25 3.55 13.00
N LEU A 14 -16.22 3.20 12.24
CA LEU A 14 -14.95 3.94 12.16
C LEU A 14 -15.06 5.17 11.24
N ILE A 15 -16.13 5.97 11.37
CA ILE A 15 -16.46 7.07 10.45
C ILE A 15 -15.42 8.21 10.45
N TYR A 16 -14.64 8.34 11.53
CA TYR A 16 -13.56 9.31 11.65
C TYR A 16 -12.18 8.73 11.37
N LEU A 17 -12.09 7.42 11.06
CA LEU A 17 -10.81 6.81 10.72
C LEU A 17 -10.39 7.30 9.35
N THR A 18 -9.42 8.20 9.35
CA THR A 18 -8.85 8.79 8.13
C THR A 18 -7.48 8.21 7.79
N LYS A 19 -6.86 7.48 8.72
CA LYS A 19 -5.56 6.82 8.53
C LYS A 19 -5.62 5.40 9.03
N LEU A 20 -5.18 4.46 8.18
CA LEU A 20 -5.01 3.06 8.51
C LEU A 20 -3.57 2.64 8.18
N SER A 21 -2.94 1.94 9.11
CA SER A 21 -1.61 1.36 8.93
C SER A 21 -1.66 -0.09 9.38
N ILE A 22 -1.30 -1.02 8.49
CA ILE A 22 -1.34 -2.46 8.77
C ILE A 22 -0.03 -3.09 8.32
N GLU A 23 0.52 -3.94 9.18
CA GLU A 23 1.57 -4.88 8.81
C GLU A 23 0.94 -6.27 8.60
N ILE A 24 1.20 -6.87 7.44
CA ILE A 24 0.52 -8.08 6.98
C ILE A 24 1.53 -9.20 6.84
N TYR A 25 1.38 -10.21 7.70
CA TYR A 25 2.21 -11.42 7.68
C TYR A 25 1.50 -12.60 7.00
N ASP A 26 0.20 -12.77 7.29
CA ASP A 26 -0.57 -13.95 6.91
C ASP A 26 -1.98 -13.53 6.47
N MET A 27 -2.04 -12.73 5.41
CA MET A 27 -3.30 -12.29 4.79
C MET A 27 -3.08 -12.13 3.30
N THR A 28 -3.88 -12.84 2.52
CA THR A 28 -3.95 -12.70 1.06
C THR A 28 -4.56 -11.35 0.67
N PHE A 29 -4.37 -10.95 -0.58
CA PHE A 29 -4.98 -9.73 -1.09
C PHE A 29 -6.52 -9.80 -1.03
N ASP A 30 -7.11 -10.95 -1.36
CA ASP A 30 -8.56 -11.16 -1.32
C ASP A 30 -9.14 -10.90 0.08
N GLU A 31 -8.47 -11.40 1.11
CA GLU A 31 -8.88 -11.18 2.51
C GLU A 31 -8.76 -9.70 2.91
N LEU A 32 -7.68 -9.03 2.48
CA LEU A 32 -7.52 -7.59 2.70
C LEU A 32 -8.65 -6.79 2.02
N GLU A 33 -8.99 -7.11 0.77
CA GLU A 33 -10.08 -6.44 0.06
C GLU A 33 -11.40 -6.59 0.82
N ILE A 34 -11.72 -7.81 1.28
CA ILE A 34 -12.92 -8.09 2.06
C ILE A 34 -12.92 -7.27 3.35
N LEU A 35 -11.79 -7.22 4.06
CA LEU A 35 -11.65 -6.46 5.30
C LEU A 35 -11.95 -4.97 5.07
N ILE A 36 -11.26 -4.34 4.11
CA ILE A 36 -11.42 -2.92 3.85
C ILE A 36 -12.84 -2.59 3.37
N LYS A 37 -13.43 -3.43 2.50
CA LYS A 37 -14.83 -3.28 2.04
C LYS A 37 -15.82 -3.32 3.18
N LYS A 38 -15.63 -4.23 4.16
CA LYS A 38 -16.50 -4.34 5.33
C LYS A 38 -16.42 -3.12 6.24
N LEU A 39 -15.24 -2.52 6.37
CA LEU A 39 -15.03 -1.38 7.27
C LEU A 39 -15.62 -0.06 6.73
N LYS A 40 -15.99 0.02 5.44
CA LYS A 40 -16.58 1.22 4.79
C LYS A 40 -15.86 2.52 5.18
N LEU A 41 -14.54 2.51 5.09
CA LEU A 41 -13.70 3.57 5.62
C LEU A 41 -13.60 4.74 4.65
N ASN A 42 -13.66 5.97 5.18
CA ASN A 42 -13.32 7.19 4.46
C ASN A 42 -11.82 7.51 4.65
N LEU A 43 -10.95 6.58 4.26
CA LEU A 43 -9.51 6.75 4.46
C LEU A 43 -8.95 7.84 3.55
N LYS A 44 -8.15 8.71 4.16
CA LYS A 44 -7.25 9.64 3.47
C LYS A 44 -5.84 9.06 3.32
N ILE A 45 -5.43 8.19 4.24
CA ILE A 45 -4.11 7.58 4.27
C ILE A 45 -4.23 6.08 4.52
N LEU A 46 -3.62 5.29 3.63
CA LEU A 46 -3.47 3.84 3.78
C LEU A 46 -1.99 3.51 3.72
N SER A 47 -1.51 2.79 4.73
CA SER A 47 -0.14 2.31 4.82
C SER A 47 -0.13 0.81 5.03
N LEU A 48 0.55 0.09 4.15
CA LEU A 48 0.65 -1.36 4.17
C LEU A 48 2.10 -1.79 4.12
N ASP A 49 2.51 -2.64 5.05
CA ASP A 49 3.79 -3.37 4.99
C ASP A 49 3.49 -4.87 4.88
N ILE A 50 3.74 -5.44 3.71
CA ILE A 50 3.38 -6.80 3.32
C ILE A 50 4.61 -7.68 3.38
N LYS A 51 4.58 -8.67 4.28
CA LYS A 51 5.57 -9.74 4.40
C LYS A 51 5.03 -11.08 3.91
N HIS A 52 3.72 -11.15 3.60
CA HIS A 52 3.09 -12.34 3.05
C HIS A 52 3.59 -12.66 1.63
N ASN A 53 3.61 -13.95 1.29
CA ASN A 53 4.16 -14.47 0.02
C ASN A 53 3.24 -14.27 -1.20
N ASP A 54 1.98 -13.88 -0.98
CA ASP A 54 1.04 -13.60 -2.07
C ASP A 54 1.58 -12.51 -3.02
N MET A 55 1.81 -12.88 -4.28
CA MET A 55 2.35 -11.98 -5.30
C MET A 55 1.27 -11.13 -5.97
N SER A 56 -0.01 -11.40 -5.73
CA SER A 56 -1.10 -10.58 -6.26
C SER A 56 -1.08 -9.14 -5.72
N TYR A 57 -0.41 -8.91 -4.58
CA TYR A 57 -0.05 -7.58 -4.07
C TYR A 57 0.82 -6.74 -5.02
N LEU A 58 1.48 -7.34 -6.01
CA LEU A 58 2.25 -6.63 -7.03
C LEU A 58 1.46 -6.38 -8.33
N ASN A 59 0.15 -6.70 -8.36
CA ASN A 59 -0.70 -6.41 -9.51
C ASN A 59 -1.21 -4.96 -9.48
N ALA A 60 -0.68 -4.10 -10.34
CA ALA A 60 -1.01 -2.69 -10.36
C ALA A 60 -2.47 -2.42 -10.76
N ARG A 61 -3.00 -3.17 -11.74
CA ARG A 61 -4.39 -3.01 -12.21
C ARG A 61 -5.39 -3.37 -11.12
N ARG A 62 -5.10 -4.43 -10.36
CA ARG A 62 -5.93 -4.84 -9.22
C ARG A 62 -5.97 -3.77 -8.14
N TRP A 63 -4.81 -3.21 -7.79
CA TRP A 63 -4.75 -2.08 -6.88
C TRP A 63 -5.50 -0.86 -7.40
N GLU A 64 -5.29 -0.46 -8.65
CA GLU A 64 -5.98 0.69 -9.26
C GLU A 64 -7.50 0.54 -9.15
N HIS A 65 -8.05 -0.60 -9.58
CA HIS A 65 -9.47 -0.90 -9.49
C HIS A 65 -9.98 -0.86 -8.04
N PHE A 66 -9.28 -1.55 -7.13
CA PHE A 66 -9.65 -1.59 -5.73
C PHE A 66 -9.67 -0.21 -5.07
N LEU A 67 -8.64 0.61 -5.31
CA LEU A 67 -8.52 1.95 -4.73
C LEU A 67 -9.55 2.92 -5.32
N GLN A 68 -9.83 2.85 -6.63
CA GLN A 68 -10.84 3.68 -7.27
C GLN A 68 -12.25 3.39 -6.73
N GLU A 69 -12.61 2.11 -6.60
CA GLU A 69 -13.95 1.70 -6.18
C GLU A 69 -14.20 1.90 -4.68
N ASN A 70 -13.20 1.58 -3.85
CA ASN A 70 -13.42 1.44 -2.40
C ASN A 70 -12.81 2.57 -1.58
N LEU A 71 -11.82 3.29 -2.12
CA LEU A 71 -11.03 4.28 -1.40
C LEU A 71 -10.84 5.57 -2.24
N SER A 72 -11.92 6.05 -2.86
CA SER A 72 -11.88 7.20 -3.77
C SER A 72 -11.30 8.48 -3.13
N GLN A 73 -11.49 8.65 -1.82
CA GLN A 73 -10.98 9.76 -1.01
C GLN A 73 -9.51 9.61 -0.56
N LEU A 74 -8.81 8.55 -0.98
CA LEU A 74 -7.44 8.26 -0.53
C LEU A 74 -6.44 9.28 -1.09
N GLU A 75 -5.88 10.11 -0.23
CA GLU A 75 -4.89 11.13 -0.61
C GLU A 75 -3.48 10.52 -0.69
N LYS A 76 -3.16 9.58 0.19
CA LYS A 76 -1.82 8.99 0.30
C LYS A 76 -1.89 7.48 0.42
N PHE A 77 -1.16 6.81 -0.46
CA PHE A 77 -0.96 5.37 -0.39
C PHE A 77 0.52 5.07 -0.16
N TYR A 78 0.79 4.38 0.94
CA TYR A 78 2.09 3.83 1.27
C TYR A 78 1.97 2.31 1.19
N PHE A 79 2.81 1.72 0.37
CA PHE A 79 2.88 0.28 0.19
C PHE A 79 4.33 -0.14 0.28
N LYS A 80 4.58 -1.23 0.98
CA LYS A 80 5.85 -1.93 0.98
C LYS A 80 5.54 -3.42 0.92
N LYS A 81 6.20 -4.14 0.01
CA LYS A 81 6.19 -5.59 -0.01
C LYS A 81 7.63 -6.08 -0.01
N THR A 82 7.94 -6.92 0.97
CA THR A 82 9.24 -7.58 1.07
C THR A 82 9.12 -8.98 0.49
N VAL A 83 9.96 -9.30 -0.47
CA VAL A 83 10.08 -10.64 -1.05
C VAL A 83 11.42 -11.21 -0.62
N TYR A 84 11.35 -12.20 0.27
CA TYR A 84 12.52 -12.91 0.79
C TYR A 84 13.07 -13.88 -0.26
N PHE A 85 14.39 -14.02 -0.31
CA PHE A 85 15.04 -15.06 -1.10
C PHE A 85 14.71 -16.41 -0.47
N SER A 86 14.45 -17.44 -1.28
CA SER A 86 14.24 -18.79 -0.74
C SER A 86 15.56 -19.33 -0.18
N GLU A 87 15.48 -20.24 0.80
CA GLU A 87 16.64 -20.94 1.40
C GLU A 87 17.54 -21.64 0.36
N ASN A 88 17.05 -21.80 -0.87
CA ASN A 88 17.75 -22.44 -1.98
C ASN A 88 18.63 -21.46 -2.79
N ASN A 89 18.88 -20.24 -2.29
CA ASN A 89 19.60 -19.17 -3.00
C ASN A 89 19.02 -18.83 -4.39
N GLN A 90 17.75 -19.14 -4.63
CA GLN A 90 17.11 -18.70 -5.87
C GLN A 90 16.80 -17.22 -5.72
N THR A 91 17.42 -16.40 -6.57
CA THR A 91 17.07 -14.98 -6.72
C THR A 91 15.56 -14.85 -6.92
N PRO A 92 14.85 -14.08 -6.08
CA PRO A 92 13.44 -13.85 -6.26
C PRO A 92 13.23 -13.26 -7.64
N MET A 93 12.35 -13.89 -8.40
CA MET A 93 12.04 -13.45 -9.76
C MET A 93 11.49 -12.03 -9.67
N TYR A 94 12.15 -11.10 -10.37
CA TYR A 94 11.58 -9.78 -10.57
C TYR A 94 10.28 -9.92 -11.35
N PHE A 95 9.14 -9.65 -10.71
CA PHE A 95 7.83 -9.78 -11.34
C PHE A 95 7.47 -8.56 -12.22
N GLY A 96 8.33 -7.54 -12.28
CA GLY A 96 8.00 -6.25 -12.91
C GLY A 96 8.34 -6.15 -14.39
N GLU A 97 8.33 -7.25 -15.16
CA GLU A 97 8.63 -7.24 -16.61
C GLU A 97 7.75 -6.26 -17.41
N LYS A 98 6.65 -5.77 -16.83
CA LYS A 98 6.02 -4.51 -17.20
C LYS A 98 5.73 -3.75 -15.91
N ASN A 99 6.40 -2.62 -15.69
CA ASN A 99 6.02 -1.70 -14.62
C ASN A 99 4.59 -1.20 -14.88
N GLU A 100 3.57 -1.90 -14.36
CA GLU A 100 2.17 -1.53 -14.55
C GLU A 100 1.73 -0.39 -13.61
N PHE A 101 2.59 0.02 -12.66
CA PHE A 101 2.38 1.16 -11.77
C PHE A 101 2.73 2.50 -12.45
N ASN A 102 2.32 2.65 -13.71
CA ASN A 102 2.59 3.83 -14.55
C ASN A 102 1.36 4.30 -15.35
N SER A 103 0.18 3.73 -15.11
CA SER A 103 -1.07 4.23 -15.68
C SER A 103 -1.33 5.68 -15.25
N THR A 104 -2.23 6.35 -15.97
CA THR A 104 -2.66 7.72 -15.65
C THR A 104 -3.10 7.86 -14.20
N PHE A 105 -3.75 6.85 -13.62
CA PHE A 105 -4.15 6.83 -12.21
C PHE A 105 -2.95 7.04 -11.27
N TRP A 106 -1.86 6.30 -11.45
CA TRP A 106 -0.67 6.41 -10.60
C TRP A 106 0.04 7.76 -10.78
N ILE A 107 0.13 8.23 -12.02
CA ILE A 107 0.78 9.49 -12.39
C ILE A 107 0.04 10.68 -11.80
N GLU A 108 -1.29 10.76 -11.97
CA GLU A 108 -2.13 11.86 -11.47
C GLU A 108 -2.12 11.95 -9.94
N ARG A 109 -2.14 10.79 -9.26
CA ARG A 109 -2.00 10.70 -7.80
C ARG A 109 -0.57 11.03 -7.32
N ARG A 110 0.39 11.10 -8.23
CA ARG A 110 1.83 11.28 -7.95
C ARG A 110 2.34 10.22 -6.97
N TRP A 111 1.88 8.98 -7.13
CA TRP A 111 2.34 7.85 -6.33
C TRP A 111 3.41 7.10 -7.12
N ILE A 112 4.61 7.00 -6.53
CA ILE A 112 5.79 6.48 -7.22
C ILE A 112 6.05 5.07 -6.76
N PHE A 113 6.03 4.15 -7.71
CA PHE A 113 6.50 2.78 -7.52
C PHE A 113 8.02 2.70 -7.60
N LYS A 114 8.63 1.94 -6.70
CA LYS A 114 10.07 1.68 -6.65
C LYS A 114 10.32 0.22 -6.36
N VAL A 115 11.45 -0.26 -6.87
CA VAL A 115 12.00 -1.56 -6.54
C VAL A 115 13.42 -1.35 -6.05
N GLU A 116 13.68 -1.82 -4.85
CA GLU A 116 14.97 -1.71 -4.17
C GLU A 116 15.46 -3.12 -3.88
N ASN A 117 16.74 -3.35 -4.12
CA ASN A 117 17.40 -4.60 -3.73
C ASN A 117 18.10 -4.35 -2.40
N ASP A 118 17.66 -5.06 -1.37
CA ASP A 118 18.41 -5.24 -0.14
C ASP A 118 19.25 -6.51 -0.28
N SER A 119 20.40 -6.56 0.40
CA SER A 119 21.36 -7.69 0.37
C SER A 119 20.72 -9.08 0.49
N GLU A 120 19.56 -9.16 1.15
CA GLU A 120 18.82 -10.39 1.40
C GLU A 120 17.38 -10.38 0.86
N ASN A 121 16.89 -9.29 0.23
CA ASN A 121 15.47 -9.13 -0.13
C ASN A 121 15.24 -8.25 -1.36
N LEU A 122 14.15 -8.50 -2.10
CA LEU A 122 13.58 -7.49 -2.99
C LEU A 122 12.46 -6.72 -2.28
N ILE A 123 12.56 -5.40 -2.28
CA ILE A 123 11.57 -4.51 -1.67
C ILE A 123 10.86 -3.75 -2.78
N TYR A 124 9.56 -3.99 -2.91
CA TYR A 124 8.67 -3.24 -3.79
C TYR A 124 7.94 -2.20 -2.95
N SER A 125 7.89 -0.94 -3.38
CA SER A 125 7.23 0.11 -2.61
C SER A 125 6.47 1.11 -3.47
N ILE A 126 5.40 1.67 -2.90
CA ILE A 126 4.70 2.84 -3.42
C ILE A 126 4.72 3.91 -2.35
N GLN A 127 5.07 5.14 -2.76
CA GLN A 127 5.03 6.29 -1.88
C GLN A 127 4.57 7.55 -2.61
N PRO A 128 3.86 8.48 -1.93
CA PRO A 128 3.53 9.77 -2.50
C PRO A 128 4.80 10.57 -2.79
N TYR A 129 4.85 11.22 -3.95
CA TYR A 129 5.94 12.13 -4.30
C TYR A 129 6.05 13.26 -3.28
N LYS A 130 7.22 13.41 -2.67
CA LYS A 130 7.58 14.56 -1.86
C LYS A 130 8.37 15.53 -2.73
N LYS A 131 7.79 16.69 -3.04
CA LYS A 131 8.55 17.79 -3.65
C LYS A 131 9.62 18.21 -2.64
N LYS A 132 10.89 17.95 -2.94
CA LYS A 132 11.99 18.55 -2.17
C LYS A 132 11.95 20.04 -2.50
N TRP A 133 11.66 20.87 -1.50
CA TRP A 133 11.97 22.29 -1.60
C TRP A 133 13.50 22.37 -1.53
N TYR A 134 14.16 22.65 -2.64
CA TYR A 134 15.48 23.26 -2.55
C TYR A 134 15.23 24.63 -1.96
N GLU A 135 15.72 24.85 -0.74
CA GLU A 135 15.89 26.21 -0.23
C GLU A 135 16.78 26.93 -1.24
N TYR A 136 16.15 27.70 -2.14
CA TYR A 136 16.81 28.82 -2.78
C TYR A 136 17.05 29.84 -1.68
N GLY A 137 18.02 29.53 -0.81
CA GLY A 137 18.61 30.47 0.11
C GLY A 137 19.31 31.52 -0.72
N SER A 138 18.65 32.67 -0.82
CA SER A 138 19.17 33.93 -1.31
C SER A 138 20.62 34.13 -0.87
N LYS A 139 21.57 33.86 -1.76
CA LYS A 139 22.83 34.62 -1.79
C LYS A 139 22.55 35.91 -2.52
N SER A 140 21.84 36.81 -1.84
CA SER A 140 21.88 38.23 -2.15
C SER A 140 22.43 38.96 -0.94
N SER A 141 23.49 39.72 -1.20
CA SER A 141 24.04 40.77 -0.34
C SER A 141 24.96 40.29 0.79
N GLN A 142 26.25 40.18 0.50
CA GLN A 142 27.25 40.84 1.35
C GLN A 142 28.13 41.72 0.46
N PHE A 143 28.24 42.96 0.91
CA PHE A 143 28.95 44.09 0.32
C PHE A 143 30.43 43.83 0.11
#